data_AF-A0A523D4R7-F1
#
_entry.id   AF-A0A523D4R7-F1
#
_cell.length_a   1.000
_cell.length_b   1.000
_cell.length_c   1.000
_cell.angle_alpha   90.00
_cell.angle_beta   90.00
_cell.angle_gamma   90.00
#
_symmetry.space_group_name_H-M   'P 1'
#
loop_
_entity.id
_entity.type
_entity.pdbx_description
1 polymer ?
#
loop_
_entity_poly.entity_id
_entity_poly.type
_entity_poly.pdbx_seq_one_letter_code
_entity_poly.pdbx_strand_id
1 'polypeptide(L)'
;MINKIKVPLIVTLVVIVIRILLEETGAPGAISNIFSVAWLAFLIPIYFAVGMAASEEAHPYKALAKLIVLYGVGVRLMVAVSYSLAYLFQWGAPRFSGGGVVGEEVTALQGFLLMPAFNMVPGLIMAIGSGLLVGPAVLAIRRKMLKPKVADENEETPGTSPF
;
A
#
# COMPACT_ATOMS: atom_id res chain seq x y z
N MET A 1 4.91 7.73 13.78
CA MET A 1 4.48 6.62 12.89
C MET A 1 2.98 6.66 12.59
N ILE A 2 2.10 6.67 13.61
CA ILE A 2 0.64 6.61 13.45
C ILE A 2 0.06 7.71 12.54
N ASN A 3 0.52 8.96 12.66
CA ASN A 3 0.02 10.04 11.78
C ASN A 3 0.42 9.87 10.30
N LYS A 4 1.54 9.19 10.00
CA LYS A 4 2.00 8.96 8.62
C LYS A 4 1.13 7.93 7.88
N ILE A 5 0.52 6.98 8.60
CA ILE A 5 -0.28 5.89 8.02
C ILE A 5 -1.78 6.19 7.95
N LYS A 6 -2.29 7.09 8.80
CA LYS A 6 -3.72 7.46 8.84
C LYS A 6 -4.26 7.90 7.49
N VAL A 7 -3.60 8.88 6.84
CA VAL A 7 -4.05 9.43 5.56
C VAL A 7 -4.10 8.36 4.47
N PRO A 8 -3.02 7.56 4.24
CA PRO A 8 -3.08 6.42 3.32
C PRO A 8 -4.23 5.46 3.59
N LEU A 9 -4.47 5.10 4.85
CA LEU A 9 -5.57 4.17 5.20
C LEU A 9 -6.95 4.76 4.88
N ILE A 10 -7.16 6.06 5.13
CA ILE A 10 -8.40 6.75 4.78
C ILE A 10 -8.60 6.78 3.27
N VAL A 11 -7.56 7.14 2.51
CA VAL A 11 -7.61 7.14 1.03
C VAL A 11 -7.94 5.74 0.51
N THR A 12 -7.31 4.70 1.06
CA THR A 12 -7.59 3.32 0.66
C THR A 12 -9.01 2.89 0.99
N LEU A 13 -9.53 3.26 2.15
CA LEU A 13 -10.92 3.00 2.50
C LEU A 13 -11.88 3.63 1.49
N VAL A 14 -11.67 4.89 1.13
CA VAL A 14 -12.48 5.58 0.11
C VAL A 14 -12.41 4.86 -1.23
N VAL A 15 -11.22 4.47 -1.67
CA VAL A 15 -11.03 3.73 -2.94
C VAL A 15 -11.73 2.37 -2.92
N ILE A 16 -11.68 1.64 -1.79
CA ILE A 16 -12.41 0.37 -1.61
C ILE A 16 -13.91 0.60 -1.76
N VAL A 17 -14.47 1.60 -1.05
CA VAL A 17 -15.91 1.90 -1.08
C VAL A 17 -16.35 2.30 -2.49
N ILE A 18 -15.62 3.21 -3.14
CA ILE A 18 -15.94 3.63 -4.52
C ILE A 18 -15.92 2.43 -5.46
N ARG A 19 -14.91 1.57 -5.36
CA ARG A 19 -14.83 0.37 -6.22
C ARG A 19 -15.99 -0.57 -6.00
N ILE A 20 -16.40 -0.80 -4.75
CA ILE A 20 -17.56 -1.65 -4.44
C ILE A 20 -18.81 -1.06 -5.07
N LEU A 21 -19.08 0.24 -4.88
CA LEU A 21 -20.25 0.89 -5.47
C LEU A 21 -20.27 0.81 -7.00
N LEU A 22 -19.12 0.99 -7.65
CA LEU A 22 -19.01 0.86 -9.10
C LEU A 22 -19.33 -0.57 -9.56
N GLU A 23 -18.80 -1.58 -8.87
CA GLU A 23 -19.05 -2.97 -9.24
C GLU A 23 -20.50 -3.41 -8.96
N GLU A 24 -21.10 -2.96 -7.86
CA GLU A 24 -22.53 -3.21 -7.56
C GLU A 24 -23.47 -2.55 -8.57
N THR A 25 -23.11 -1.37 -9.08
CA THR A 25 -23.92 -0.66 -10.09
C THR A 25 -23.69 -1.17 -11.52
N GLY A 26 -22.88 -2.21 -11.70
CA GLY A 26 -22.62 -2.82 -13.01
C GLY A 26 -21.64 -2.05 -13.88
N ALA A 27 -20.77 -1.22 -13.29
CA ALA A 27 -19.76 -0.50 -14.05
C ALA A 27 -18.82 -1.48 -14.78
N PRO A 28 -18.36 -1.14 -16.01
CA PRO A 28 -17.38 -1.94 -16.74
C PRO A 28 -16.14 -2.25 -15.91
N GLY A 29 -15.64 -3.48 -16.02
CA GLY A 29 -14.46 -3.94 -15.28
C GLY A 29 -13.21 -3.06 -15.45
N ALA A 30 -13.07 -2.41 -16.62
CA ALA A 30 -12.00 -1.45 -16.85
C ALA A 30 -12.06 -0.24 -15.89
N ILE A 31 -13.27 0.29 -15.64
CA ILE A 31 -13.49 1.46 -14.78
C ILE A 31 -13.30 1.07 -13.31
N SER A 32 -13.86 -0.06 -12.88
CA SER A 32 -13.69 -0.52 -11.50
C SER A 32 -12.24 -0.91 -11.18
N ASN A 33 -11.47 -1.39 -12.15
CA ASN A 33 -10.05 -1.70 -11.99
C ASN A 33 -9.15 -0.46 -11.80
N ILE A 34 -9.57 0.72 -12.24
CA ILE A 34 -8.86 1.98 -11.94
C ILE A 34 -8.84 2.20 -10.42
N PHE A 35 -9.95 1.91 -9.75
CA PHE A 35 -10.08 2.01 -8.29
C PHE A 35 -9.53 0.78 -7.55
N SER A 36 -8.61 0.04 -8.17
CA SER A 36 -8.01 -1.12 -7.53
C SER A 36 -6.99 -0.73 -6.47
N VAL A 37 -7.15 -1.30 -5.27
CA VAL A 37 -6.15 -1.22 -4.19
C VAL A 37 -4.77 -1.77 -4.58
N ALA A 38 -4.69 -2.54 -5.67
CA ALA A 38 -3.42 -2.99 -6.24
C ALA A 38 -2.51 -1.80 -6.61
N TRP A 39 -3.05 -0.73 -7.20
CA TRP A 39 -2.28 0.48 -7.51
C TRP A 39 -1.75 1.16 -6.25
N LEU A 40 -2.58 1.20 -5.21
CA LEU A 40 -2.19 1.80 -3.92
C LEU A 40 -1.09 0.99 -3.23
N ALA A 41 -1.02 -0.32 -3.46
CA ALA A 41 0.09 -1.14 -2.97
C ALA A 41 1.45 -0.73 -3.57
N PHE A 42 1.46 -0.09 -4.75
CA PHE A 42 2.66 0.50 -5.35
C PHE A 42 2.86 1.96 -4.98
N LEU A 43 1.81 2.78 -5.03
CA LEU A 43 1.90 4.23 -4.82
C LEU A 43 2.17 4.62 -3.37
N ILE A 44 1.59 3.91 -2.39
CA ILE A 44 1.73 4.27 -0.98
C ILE A 44 3.17 4.03 -0.45
N PRO A 45 3.86 2.94 -0.79
CA PRO A 45 5.28 2.78 -0.47
C PRO A 45 6.16 3.91 -1.03
N ILE A 46 5.85 4.42 -2.23
CA ILE A 46 6.53 5.59 -2.81
C ILE A 46 6.26 6.83 -1.96
N TYR A 47 5.01 7.09 -1.61
CA TYR A 47 4.62 8.19 -0.72
C TYR A 47 5.37 8.14 0.62
N PHE A 48 5.43 6.96 1.26
CA PHE A 48 6.19 6.76 2.49
C PHE A 48 7.69 7.01 2.30
N ALA A 49 8.27 6.48 1.22
CA ALA A 49 9.68 6.64 0.91
C ALA A 49 10.06 8.12 0.69
N VAL A 50 9.27 8.88 -0.07
CA VAL A 50 9.49 10.32 -0.30
C VAL A 50 9.39 11.10 1.01
N GLY A 51 8.36 10.85 1.82
CA GLY A 51 8.19 11.52 3.11
C GLY A 51 9.28 11.18 4.14
N MET A 52 9.95 10.03 4.00
CA MET A 52 11.07 9.61 4.84
C MET A 52 12.45 10.01 4.29
N ALA A 53 12.53 10.43 3.03
CA ALA A 53 13.80 10.84 2.45
C ALA A 53 14.39 12.09 3.14
N ALA A 54 13.51 12.98 3.59
CA ALA A 54 13.87 14.20 4.31
C ALA A 54 13.91 14.02 5.85
N SER A 55 13.59 12.82 6.39
CA SER A 55 13.60 12.62 7.84
C SER A 55 14.98 12.18 8.35
N GLU A 56 15.36 12.69 9.53
CA GLU A 56 16.55 12.29 10.28
C GLU A 56 16.37 10.96 11.04
N GLU A 57 15.40 10.13 10.65
CA GLU A 57 15.17 8.83 11.28
C GLU A 57 16.44 7.96 11.19
N ALA A 58 16.94 7.51 12.35
CA ALA A 58 18.19 6.75 12.48
C ALA A 58 18.21 5.44 11.64
N HIS A 59 17.04 4.81 11.47
CA HIS A 59 16.89 3.56 10.72
C HIS A 59 15.73 3.66 9.70
N PRO A 60 15.90 4.41 8.62
CA PRO A 60 14.82 4.79 7.71
C PRO A 60 14.29 3.60 6.92
N TYR A 61 15.13 2.66 6.52
CA TYR A 61 14.67 1.45 5.83
C TYR A 61 13.84 0.54 6.73
N LYS A 62 14.23 0.39 8.01
CA LYS A 62 13.45 -0.39 8.99
C LYS A 62 12.10 0.27 9.27
N ALA A 63 12.07 1.59 9.43
CA ALA A 63 10.83 2.33 9.64
C ALA A 63 9.92 2.30 8.39
N LEU A 64 10.48 2.37 7.19
CA LEU A 64 9.74 2.21 5.93
C LEU A 64 9.12 0.81 5.82
N ALA A 65 9.90 -0.24 6.09
CA ALA A 65 9.40 -1.62 6.09
C ALA A 65 8.24 -1.80 7.07
N LYS A 66 8.35 -1.27 8.31
CA LYS A 66 7.26 -1.29 9.29
C LYS A 66 6.01 -0.59 8.78
N LEU A 67 6.15 0.58 8.14
CA LEU A 67 5.01 1.30 7.56
C LEU A 67 4.34 0.52 6.44
N ILE A 68 5.12 -0.10 5.55
CA ILE A 68 4.61 -0.95 4.45
C ILE A 68 3.83 -2.14 5.02
N VAL A 69 4.39 -2.84 6.02
CA VAL A 69 3.72 -3.99 6.65
C VAL A 69 2.44 -3.57 7.35
N LEU A 70 2.48 -2.52 8.19
CA LEU A 70 1.29 -2.03 8.90
C LEU A 70 0.19 -1.56 7.93
N TYR A 71 0.58 -0.87 6.86
CA TYR A 71 -0.34 -0.44 5.83
C TYR A 71 -0.95 -1.64 5.11
N GLY A 72 -0.13 -2.60 4.67
CA GLY A 72 -0.59 -3.82 4.03
C GLY A 72 -1.59 -4.60 4.89
N VAL A 73 -1.28 -4.79 6.17
CA VAL A 73 -2.20 -5.45 7.13
C VAL A 73 -3.50 -4.65 7.26
N GLY A 74 -3.42 -3.34 7.46
CA GLY A 74 -4.59 -2.48 7.62
C GLY A 74 -5.53 -2.52 6.41
N VAL A 75 -5.00 -2.43 5.20
CA VAL A 75 -5.78 -2.55 3.96
C VAL A 75 -6.44 -3.91 3.87
N ARG A 76 -5.74 -4.98 4.25
CA ARG A 76 -6.26 -6.34 4.16
C ARG A 76 -7.36 -6.63 5.18
N LEU A 77 -7.29 -6.03 6.37
CA LEU A 77 -8.40 -6.04 7.32
C LEU A 77 -9.63 -5.30 6.77
N MET A 78 -9.46 -4.14 6.15
CA MET A 78 -10.57 -3.41 5.52
C MET A 78 -11.22 -4.23 4.40
N VAL A 79 -10.41 -4.86 3.55
CA VAL A 79 -10.91 -5.74 2.49
C VAL A 79 -11.61 -6.96 3.10
N ALA A 80 -11.03 -7.61 4.12
CA ALA A 80 -11.66 -8.74 4.80
C ALA A 80 -13.06 -8.38 5.34
N VAL A 81 -13.18 -7.22 6.02
CA VAL A 81 -14.46 -6.70 6.48
C VAL A 81 -15.43 -6.49 5.31
N SER A 82 -14.99 -5.98 4.17
CA SER A 82 -15.87 -5.83 3.00
C SER A 82 -16.43 -7.15 2.46
N TYR A 83 -15.66 -8.25 2.53
CA TYR A 83 -16.15 -9.58 2.16
C TYR A 83 -17.19 -10.09 3.18
N SER A 84 -16.96 -9.87 4.47
CA SER A 84 -17.95 -10.19 5.52
C SER A 84 -19.25 -9.39 5.34
N LEU A 85 -19.16 -8.11 4.98
CA LEU A 85 -20.32 -7.27 4.69
C LEU A 85 -21.03 -7.68 3.40
N ALA A 86 -20.28 -8.05 2.37
CA ALA A 86 -20.83 -8.61 1.14
C ALA A 86 -21.70 -9.84 1.43
N TYR A 87 -21.23 -10.71 2.34
CA TYR A 87 -22.02 -11.84 2.80
C TYR A 87 -23.30 -11.40 3.53
N LEU A 88 -23.19 -10.48 4.49
CA LEU A 88 -24.33 -10.03 5.28
C LEU A 88 -25.42 -9.34 4.43
N PHE A 89 -25.01 -8.54 3.44
CA PHE A 89 -25.90 -7.75 2.60
C PHE A 89 -26.19 -8.35 1.22
N GLN A 90 -25.70 -9.57 0.95
CA GLN A 90 -25.92 -10.30 -0.31
C GLN A 90 -25.53 -9.47 -1.54
N TRP A 91 -24.36 -8.83 -1.48
CA TRP A 91 -23.82 -7.98 -2.54
C TRP A 91 -23.57 -8.77 -3.83
N GLY A 92 -23.93 -8.18 -4.98
CA GLY A 92 -23.89 -8.82 -6.30
C GLY A 92 -22.60 -8.61 -7.08
N ALA A 93 -21.65 -7.83 -6.58
CA ALA A 93 -20.44 -7.46 -7.29
C ALA A 93 -19.57 -8.70 -7.61
N PRO A 94 -19.02 -8.79 -8.84
CA PRO A 94 -18.26 -9.95 -9.29
C PRO A 94 -17.04 -10.30 -8.43
N ARG A 95 -16.43 -9.33 -7.74
CA ARG A 95 -15.30 -9.59 -6.82
C ARG A 95 -15.66 -10.54 -5.67
N PHE A 96 -16.95 -10.58 -5.31
CA PHE A 96 -17.47 -11.40 -4.22
C PHE A 96 -18.05 -12.73 -4.73
N SER A 97 -18.18 -12.90 -6.05
CA SER A 97 -18.80 -14.09 -6.67
C SER A 97 -17.81 -15.22 -6.99
N GLY A 98 -16.51 -15.05 -6.72
CA GLY A 98 -15.44 -16.03 -6.99
C GLY A 98 -15.42 -17.28 -6.09
N GLY A 99 -16.51 -17.57 -5.39
CA GLY A 99 -16.74 -18.79 -4.61
C GLY A 99 -18.18 -19.29 -4.69
N GLY A 100 -18.87 -18.95 -5.79
CA GLY A 100 -20.32 -18.86 -5.82
C GLY A 100 -20.70 -17.43 -5.46
N VAL A 101 -21.80 -16.95 -6.03
CA VAL A 101 -22.51 -15.77 -5.48
C VAL A 101 -22.57 -15.94 -3.96
N VAL A 102 -22.60 -14.86 -3.18
CA VAL A 102 -23.20 -14.94 -1.85
C VAL A 102 -24.65 -15.38 -2.09
N GLY A 103 -24.85 -16.67 -2.23
CA GLY A 103 -26.06 -17.33 -2.68
C GLY A 103 -26.40 -18.38 -1.64
N GLU A 104 -27.57 -18.99 -1.77
CA GLU A 104 -28.19 -19.86 -0.75
C GLU A 104 -27.28 -21.00 -0.24
N GLU A 105 -26.23 -21.36 -1.00
CA GLU A 105 -25.26 -22.41 -0.72
C GLU A 105 -24.05 -21.97 0.14
N VAL A 106 -23.83 -20.67 0.37
CA VAL A 106 -22.67 -20.17 1.13
C VAL A 106 -22.94 -20.19 2.63
N THR A 107 -22.18 -20.98 3.37
CA THR A 107 -22.29 -21.04 4.84
C THR A 107 -21.74 -19.78 5.51
N ALA A 108 -22.21 -19.49 6.74
CA ALA A 108 -21.70 -18.38 7.55
C ALA A 108 -20.19 -18.45 7.78
N LEU A 109 -19.64 -19.66 7.98
CA LEU A 109 -18.18 -19.86 8.11
C LEU A 109 -17.44 -19.46 6.83
N GLN A 110 -17.98 -19.81 5.67
CA GLN A 110 -17.36 -19.46 4.39
C GLN A 110 -17.40 -17.95 4.14
N GLY A 111 -18.56 -17.31 4.31
CA GLY A 111 -18.75 -15.88 4.05
C GLY A 111 -18.02 -14.96 5.04
N PHE A 112 -18.06 -15.27 6.34
CA PHE A 112 -17.46 -14.41 7.36
C PHE A 112 -15.97 -14.62 7.57
N LEU A 113 -15.43 -15.81 7.30
CA LEU A 113 -14.05 -16.16 7.67
C LEU A 113 -13.23 -16.68 6.50
N LEU A 114 -13.69 -17.72 5.79
CA LEU A 114 -12.84 -18.39 4.79
C LEU A 114 -12.61 -17.51 3.55
N MET A 115 -13.66 -16.93 2.96
CA MET A 115 -13.51 -16.05 1.79
C MET A 115 -12.63 -14.82 2.11
N PRO A 116 -12.85 -14.09 3.22
CA PRO A 116 -11.92 -13.06 3.67
C PRO A 116 -10.48 -13.56 3.81
N ALA A 117 -10.25 -14.69 4.49
CA ALA A 117 -8.91 -15.22 4.74
C ALA A 117 -8.18 -15.63 3.45
N PHE A 118 -8.85 -16.33 2.53
CA PHE A 118 -8.28 -16.73 1.24
C PHE A 118 -7.90 -15.54 0.37
N ASN A 119 -8.68 -14.45 0.42
CA ASN A 119 -8.33 -13.22 -0.29
C ASN A 119 -7.24 -12.42 0.45
N MET A 120 -7.18 -12.52 1.78
CA MET A 120 -6.26 -11.76 2.63
C MET A 120 -4.80 -12.15 2.37
N VAL A 121 -4.49 -13.45 2.38
CA VAL A 121 -3.11 -13.95 2.42
C VAL A 121 -2.32 -13.63 1.13
N PRO A 122 -2.79 -14.02 -0.08
CA PRO A 122 -2.06 -13.73 -1.32
C PRO A 122 -1.95 -12.22 -1.54
N GLY A 123 -3.02 -11.49 -1.24
CA GLY A 123 -3.04 -10.05 -1.36
C GLY A 123 -2.07 -9.33 -0.43
N LEU A 124 -1.89 -9.83 0.80
CA LEU A 124 -0.95 -9.27 1.76
C LEU A 124 0.49 -9.49 1.30
N ILE A 125 0.80 -10.70 0.84
CA ILE A 125 2.12 -11.06 0.30
C ILE A 125 2.47 -10.14 -0.87
N MET A 126 1.55 -9.97 -1.82
CA MET A 126 1.76 -9.10 -2.98
C MET A 126 1.96 -7.63 -2.60
N ALA A 127 1.18 -7.13 -1.63
CA ALA A 127 1.29 -5.74 -1.17
C ALA A 127 2.61 -5.46 -0.43
N ILE A 128 3.01 -6.36 0.46
CA ILE A 128 4.28 -6.25 1.19
C ILE A 128 5.45 -6.41 0.21
N GLY A 129 5.40 -7.43 -0.65
CA GLY A 129 6.45 -7.70 -1.64
C GLY A 129 6.69 -6.52 -2.57
N SER A 130 5.63 -6.02 -3.22
CA SER A 130 5.73 -4.83 -4.08
C SER A 130 6.25 -3.60 -3.34
N GLY A 131 5.76 -3.33 -2.13
CA GLY A 131 6.21 -2.20 -1.33
C GLY A 131 7.66 -2.28 -0.88
N LEU A 132 8.12 -3.46 -0.49
CA LEU A 132 9.52 -3.70 -0.10
C LEU A 132 10.48 -3.68 -1.29
N LEU A 133 9.99 -3.93 -2.50
CA LEU A 133 10.78 -3.76 -3.73
C LEU A 133 10.90 -2.27 -4.11
N VAL A 134 9.78 -1.56 -4.16
CA VAL A 134 9.73 -0.19 -4.70
C VAL A 134 10.16 0.87 -3.67
N GLY A 135 9.69 0.76 -2.43
CA GLY A 135 9.90 1.77 -1.39
C GLY A 135 11.38 2.06 -1.12
N PRO A 136 12.21 1.04 -0.81
CA PRO A 136 13.64 1.23 -0.57
C PRO A 136 14.39 1.85 -1.74
N ALA A 137 14.06 1.45 -2.99
CA ALA A 137 14.68 2.02 -4.19
C ALA A 137 14.38 3.53 -4.30
N VAL A 138 13.12 3.93 -4.12
CA VAL A 138 12.73 5.35 -4.14
C VAL A 138 13.41 6.13 -3.00
N LEU A 139 13.45 5.56 -1.80
CA LEU A 139 14.09 6.20 -0.65
C LEU A 139 15.58 6.45 -0.92
N ALA A 140 16.29 5.48 -1.46
CA ALA A 140 17.70 5.59 -1.82
C ALA A 140 17.93 6.70 -2.86
N ILE A 141 17.14 6.71 -3.94
CA ILE A 141 17.22 7.74 -4.99
C ILE A 141 16.99 9.13 -4.40
N ARG A 142 15.90 9.32 -3.65
CA ARG A 142 15.55 10.63 -3.08
C ARG A 142 16.57 11.12 -2.07
N ARG A 143 17.12 10.26 -1.23
CA ARG A 143 18.20 10.63 -0.30
C ARG A 143 19.48 11.02 -1.01
N LYS A 144 19.81 10.37 -2.13
CA LYS A 144 20.96 10.77 -2.97
C LYS A 144 20.74 12.16 -3.59
N MET A 145 19.52 12.45 -4.05
CA MET A 145 19.19 13.77 -4.62
C MET A 145 19.18 14.90 -3.58
N LEU A 146 18.86 14.59 -2.31
CA LEU A 146 18.80 15.57 -1.22
C LEU A 146 20.16 15.81 -0.54
N LYS A 147 21.15 14.93 -0.71
CA LYS A 147 22.52 15.23 -0.28
C LYS A 147 23.08 16.34 -1.17
N PRO A 148 23.38 17.54 -0.62
CA PRO A 148 23.98 18.59 -1.42
C PRO A 148 25.37 18.11 -1.89
N LYS A 149 25.73 18.49 -3.12
CA LYS A 149 26.99 18.16 -3.78
C LYS A 149 28.14 18.96 -3.15
N VAL A 150 28.41 18.73 -1.87
CA VAL A 150 29.45 19.45 -1.10
C VAL A 150 30.67 18.53 -0.94
N ALA A 151 31.39 18.29 -2.04
CA ALA A 151 32.70 17.63 -2.01
C ALA A 151 33.42 17.74 -3.37
N ASP A 152 33.37 18.87 -4.07
CA ASP A 152 34.12 19.05 -5.33
C ASP A 152 34.80 20.42 -5.45
N GLU A 153 34.90 21.23 -4.37
CA GLU A 153 35.54 22.56 -4.45
C GLU A 153 36.61 22.87 -3.39
N ASN A 154 36.98 21.95 -2.48
CA ASN A 154 38.00 22.24 -1.45
C ASN A 154 39.11 21.17 -1.36
N GLU A 155 39.53 20.61 -2.50
CA GLU A 155 40.81 19.87 -2.61
C GLU A 155 41.80 20.63 -3.53
N GLU A 156 42.10 21.87 -3.19
CA GLU A 156 43.40 22.46 -3.52
C GLU A 156 43.92 23.22 -2.31
N THR A 157 44.78 22.57 -1.53
CA THR A 157 45.97 23.16 -0.89
C THR A 157 46.72 22.00 -0.22
N PRO A 158 48.04 21.81 -0.47
CA PRO A 158 49.04 22.76 0.02
C PRO A 158 50.35 22.79 -0.81
N GLY A 159 50.61 23.91 -1.50
CA GLY A 159 51.92 24.20 -2.12
C GLY A 159 52.80 25.08 -1.22
N THR A 160 53.69 24.43 -0.47
CA THR A 160 55.00 24.89 0.05
C THR A 160 55.38 26.38 0.03
N SER A 161 55.62 26.92 1.24
CA SER A 161 56.59 27.96 1.67
C SER A 161 58.00 27.83 1.04
N PRO A 162 58.99 28.77 1.11
CA PRO A 162 59.06 30.16 1.66
C PRO A 162 59.68 31.21 0.70
N PHE A 163 59.16 32.43 0.67
CA PHE A 163 59.93 33.65 0.39
C PHE A 163 59.46 34.76 1.32
#